data_AF-F4RBU9-F1
#
_entry.id   AF-F4RBU9-F1
#
_cell.length_a   1.000
_cell.length_b   1.000
_cell.length_c   1.000
_cell.angle_alpha   90.00
_cell.angle_beta   90.00
_cell.angle_gamma   90.00
#
_symmetry.space_group_name_H-M   'P 1'
#
loop_
_entity.id
_entity.type
_entity.pdbx_description
1 polymer ?
#
loop_
_entity_poly.entity_id
_entity_poly.type
_entity_poly.pdbx_seq_one_letter_code
_entity_poly.pdbx_strand_id
1 'polypeptide(L)'
;MAVFILCLGIHSDFAVLTWRRNVISDADASLVFAAAASHHWKKGSAVKSLKSLNASVRASLPESGEAICQSLAGFARELLGYNKFTKTFPPEPSPDERCQLRPLKQKDIMSDRRVFTLQSPSGDDGQARNKYYRFKYLCIADLEKHGISRITFDWKAPDSDPWNRTMAVFLFKHWQYANTQGAFKEAVPSENDEDTCIGIILRWMRGRAVDIRQGRRSPEKILRKETCRKKIKSLLQLFEYRKQSLHRVLLAANLPNSEEELLPSQDCCSETEWEPEKTHCHSIGLVWRSRQYASLLHQIDKASFKYCASQNGLLIASQRFDQCRIEATRTNPNAPYSEQSRIISVVVFTYIFSIAIEVGLVEMYRVNFKWKTCPKCPEYIKWLAWVHCIHNLQ
;
A
#
# COMPACT_ATOMS: atom_id res chain seq x y z
N MET A 1 35.21 -60.64 7.99
CA MET A 1 33.94 -59.95 8.31
C MET A 1 33.06 -60.00 7.07
N ALA A 2 31.83 -60.53 7.25
CA ALA A 2 30.75 -60.84 6.29
C ALA A 2 30.74 -60.03 4.98
N VAL A 3 30.63 -60.55 3.75
CA VAL A 3 29.83 -61.62 3.10
C VAL A 3 28.33 -61.27 2.89
N PHE A 4 27.88 -61.48 1.63
CA PHE A 4 26.53 -61.58 1.04
C PHE A 4 25.94 -60.32 0.34
N ILE A 5 25.25 -60.35 -0.81
CA ILE A 5 25.28 -61.07 -2.11
C ILE A 5 24.01 -60.60 -2.88
N LEU A 6 24.16 -60.36 -4.19
CA LEU A 6 23.21 -60.45 -5.33
C LEU A 6 21.83 -59.75 -5.33
N CYS A 7 21.70 -58.91 -6.38
CA CYS A 7 20.73 -58.93 -7.50
C CYS A 7 19.22 -59.04 -7.27
N LEU A 8 18.50 -58.12 -7.94
CA LEU A 8 17.37 -58.28 -8.90
C LEU A 8 16.89 -56.83 -9.19
N GLY A 9 16.63 -56.30 -10.39
CA GLY A 9 16.64 -56.75 -11.78
C GLY A 9 15.91 -55.68 -12.64
N ILE A 10 16.35 -55.50 -13.89
CA ILE A 10 15.58 -55.07 -15.10
C ILE A 10 15.17 -53.57 -15.17
N HIS A 11 15.80 -52.71 -15.98
CA HIS A 11 15.66 -52.42 -17.43
C HIS A 11 14.30 -51.89 -17.93
N SER A 12 14.36 -50.68 -18.54
CA SER A 12 13.51 -50.10 -19.63
C SER A 12 11.99 -49.98 -19.37
N ASP A 13 11.18 -49.04 -19.88
CA ASP A 13 11.13 -48.16 -21.05
C ASP A 13 10.29 -46.91 -20.66
N PHE A 14 10.54 -45.71 -21.19
CA PHE A 14 9.91 -45.18 -22.41
C PHE A 14 8.44 -45.58 -22.63
N ALA A 15 7.57 -44.56 -22.61
CA ALA A 15 6.20 -44.52 -23.12
C ALA A 15 5.13 -45.41 -22.44
N VAL A 16 4.19 -44.77 -21.72
CA VAL A 16 2.75 -44.85 -22.06
C VAL A 16 2.08 -43.51 -21.71
N LEU A 17 1.99 -42.64 -22.71
CA LEU A 17 0.81 -41.80 -22.94
C LEU A 17 -0.37 -42.74 -23.18
N THR A 18 -1.39 -42.73 -22.33
CA THR A 18 -2.83 -42.91 -22.66
C THR A 18 -3.65 -43.11 -21.38
N TRP A 19 -4.85 -42.52 -21.39
CA TRP A 19 -5.94 -42.60 -20.39
C TRP A 19 -5.76 -41.81 -19.08
N ARG A 20 -6.59 -40.83 -18.71
CA ARG A 20 -8.03 -40.61 -18.96
C ARG A 20 -8.33 -39.20 -19.50
N ARG A 21 -8.72 -39.13 -20.78
CA ARG A 21 -9.84 -38.31 -21.21
C ARG A 21 -11.10 -39.09 -20.87
N ASN A 22 -12.00 -38.48 -20.10
CA ASN A 22 -13.45 -38.65 -20.09
C ASN A 22 -13.97 -38.20 -18.73
N VAL A 23 -14.27 -36.91 -18.62
CA VAL A 23 -15.53 -36.29 -18.16
C VAL A 23 -15.17 -34.81 -18.01
N ILE A 24 -15.12 -34.09 -19.12
CA ILE A 24 -15.16 -32.63 -19.13
C ILE A 24 -16.40 -32.31 -19.96
N SER A 25 -17.43 -31.78 -19.31
CA SER A 25 -18.60 -31.24 -19.98
C SER A 25 -18.18 -30.00 -20.79
N ASP A 26 -18.75 -29.85 -21.99
CA ASP A 26 -18.44 -28.80 -22.98
C ASP A 26 -18.54 -27.34 -22.47
N ALA A 27 -19.04 -27.10 -21.26
CA ALA A 27 -19.07 -25.78 -20.63
C ALA A 27 -17.68 -25.29 -20.12
N ASP A 28 -16.73 -26.19 -19.82
CA ASP A 28 -15.43 -25.82 -19.23
C ASP A 28 -14.37 -25.40 -20.27
N ALA A 29 -14.63 -25.59 -21.57
CA ALA A 29 -13.68 -25.27 -22.64
C ALA A 29 -13.61 -23.75 -22.93
N SER A 30 -14.67 -22.99 -22.62
CA SER A 30 -14.75 -21.55 -22.90
C SER A 30 -13.77 -20.71 -22.07
N LEU A 31 -13.55 -21.09 -20.80
CA LEU A 31 -12.62 -20.39 -19.90
C LEU A 31 -11.14 -20.69 -20.18
N VAL A 32 -10.83 -21.79 -20.87
CA VAL A 32 -9.45 -22.20 -21.16
C VAL A 32 -8.89 -21.48 -22.40
N PHE A 33 -9.74 -21.07 -23.36
CA PHE A 33 -9.29 -20.47 -24.61
C PHE A 33 -8.96 -18.97 -24.54
N ALA A 34 -9.43 -18.23 -23.54
CA ALA A 34 -9.06 -16.81 -23.36
C ALA A 34 -7.62 -16.60 -22.84
N ALA A 35 -6.96 -17.65 -22.34
CA ALA A 35 -5.61 -17.56 -21.78
C ALA A 35 -4.49 -17.52 -22.85
N ALA A 36 -4.79 -17.94 -24.08
CA ALA A 36 -3.78 -18.23 -25.12
C ALA A 36 -3.16 -16.98 -25.78
N ALA A 37 -3.80 -15.80 -25.69
CA ALA A 37 -3.27 -14.55 -26.29
C ALA A 37 -2.61 -13.60 -25.28
N SER A 38 -2.47 -14.01 -24.01
CA SER A 38 -1.88 -13.13 -23.00
C SER A 38 -0.35 -13.24 -23.00
N HIS A 39 0.31 -12.11 -23.24
CA HIS A 39 1.77 -11.88 -23.28
C HIS A 39 2.52 -12.20 -21.95
N HIS A 40 1.95 -13.03 -21.09
CA HIS A 40 2.28 -13.18 -19.67
C HIS A 40 3.13 -14.42 -19.36
N TRP A 41 3.36 -15.31 -20.32
CA TRP A 41 4.24 -16.46 -20.17
C TRP A 41 5.70 -16.05 -20.41
N LYS A 42 6.43 -15.71 -19.34
CA LYS A 42 7.89 -15.59 -19.42
C LYS A 42 8.51 -17.01 -19.38
N LYS A 43 9.01 -17.47 -20.53
CA LYS A 43 9.83 -18.70 -20.68
C LYS A 43 9.13 -20.02 -20.33
N GLY A 44 7.87 -20.20 -20.73
CA GLY A 44 7.15 -21.48 -20.56
C GLY A 44 6.84 -21.88 -19.11
N SER A 45 7.14 -21.00 -18.14
CA SER A 45 6.85 -21.23 -16.74
C SER A 45 5.52 -20.57 -16.34
N ALA A 46 4.76 -21.26 -15.50
CA ALA A 46 3.51 -20.73 -14.98
C ALA A 46 3.75 -19.39 -14.24
N VAL A 47 2.84 -18.45 -14.44
CA VAL A 47 2.89 -17.13 -13.83
C VAL A 47 2.79 -17.23 -12.31
N LYS A 48 3.87 -16.89 -11.58
CA LYS A 48 3.89 -16.98 -10.11
C LYS A 48 3.52 -15.68 -9.38
N SER A 49 3.64 -14.53 -10.03
CA SER A 49 3.41 -13.25 -9.34
C SER A 49 1.93 -12.89 -9.30
N LEU A 50 1.46 -12.41 -8.14
CA LEU A 50 0.07 -11.92 -7.97
C LEU A 50 -0.30 -10.87 -9.01
N LYS A 51 0.64 -9.95 -9.33
CA LYS A 51 0.42 -8.90 -10.32
C LYS A 51 0.08 -9.48 -11.69
N SER A 52 0.84 -10.49 -12.13
CA SER A 52 0.66 -11.10 -13.44
C SER A 52 -0.55 -12.05 -13.48
N LEU A 53 -0.86 -12.75 -12.38
CA LEU A 53 -2.09 -13.53 -12.26
C LEU A 53 -3.35 -12.66 -12.24
N ASN A 54 -3.27 -11.45 -11.69
CA ASN A 54 -4.38 -10.49 -11.73
C ASN A 54 -4.50 -9.83 -13.10
N ALA A 55 -3.37 -9.60 -13.79
CA ALA A 55 -3.38 -9.09 -15.15
C ALA A 55 -4.05 -10.06 -16.14
N SER A 56 -3.88 -11.38 -15.97
CA SER A 56 -4.50 -12.38 -16.85
C SER A 56 -6.02 -12.44 -16.75
N VAL A 57 -6.60 -12.03 -15.62
CA VAL A 57 -8.07 -11.98 -15.40
C VAL A 57 -8.63 -10.56 -15.49
N ARG A 58 -7.79 -9.57 -15.84
CA ARG A 58 -8.22 -8.16 -15.85
C ARG A 58 -9.25 -7.87 -16.93
N ALA A 59 -9.14 -8.55 -18.08
CA ALA A 59 -10.06 -8.35 -19.20
C ALA A 59 -11.44 -8.99 -18.97
N SER A 60 -11.52 -10.03 -18.13
CA SER A 60 -12.75 -10.79 -17.90
C SER A 60 -13.46 -10.45 -16.59
N LEU A 61 -12.77 -9.80 -15.64
CA LEU A 61 -13.34 -9.45 -14.34
C LEU A 61 -13.39 -7.94 -14.14
N PRO A 62 -14.46 -7.41 -13.52
CA PRO A 62 -14.59 -5.98 -13.21
C PRO A 62 -13.43 -5.44 -12.38
N GLU A 63 -13.21 -4.13 -12.36
CA GLU A 63 -12.14 -3.54 -11.55
C GLU A 63 -12.40 -3.75 -10.06
N SER A 64 -11.34 -3.94 -9.25
CA SER A 64 -11.51 -4.23 -7.83
C SER A 64 -12.19 -3.09 -7.04
N GLY A 65 -12.23 -1.89 -7.59
CA GLY A 65 -12.91 -0.73 -7.01
C GLY A 65 -14.42 -0.69 -7.23
N GLU A 66 -14.96 -1.52 -8.13
CA GLU A 66 -16.38 -1.51 -8.45
C GLU A 66 -17.24 -2.04 -7.30
N ALA A 67 -18.49 -1.57 -7.23
CA ALA A 67 -19.44 -1.86 -6.16
C ALA A 67 -19.62 -3.37 -5.93
N ILE A 68 -19.77 -4.16 -7.01
CA ILE A 68 -19.89 -5.63 -6.93
C ILE A 68 -18.65 -6.29 -6.30
N CYS A 69 -17.46 -5.82 -6.66
CA CYS A 69 -16.21 -6.34 -6.11
C CYS A 69 -16.10 -6.02 -4.62
N GLN A 70 -16.46 -4.79 -4.23
CA GLN A 70 -16.45 -4.36 -2.84
C GLN A 70 -17.52 -5.07 -2.00
N SER A 71 -18.71 -5.31 -2.54
CA SER A 71 -19.79 -6.03 -1.85
C SER A 71 -19.44 -7.49 -1.62
N LEU A 72 -18.92 -8.20 -2.64
CA LEU A 72 -18.48 -9.59 -2.51
C LEU A 72 -17.31 -9.71 -1.52
N ALA A 73 -16.30 -8.84 -1.64
CA ALA A 73 -15.16 -8.82 -0.73
C ALA A 73 -15.55 -8.43 0.71
N GLY A 74 -16.55 -7.55 0.88
CA GLY A 74 -17.14 -7.21 2.17
C GLY A 74 -17.85 -8.41 2.80
N PHE A 75 -18.76 -9.01 2.05
CA PHE A 75 -19.53 -10.17 2.48
C PHE A 75 -18.64 -11.37 2.84
N ALA A 76 -17.67 -11.71 1.99
CA ALA A 76 -16.73 -12.81 2.25
C ALA A 76 -15.93 -12.58 3.55
N ARG A 77 -15.49 -11.34 3.83
CA ARG A 77 -14.80 -11.01 5.09
C ARG A 77 -15.69 -11.27 6.30
N GLU A 78 -16.93 -10.82 6.26
CA GLU A 78 -17.87 -10.95 7.37
C GLU A 78 -18.21 -12.43 7.65
N LEU A 79 -18.47 -13.21 6.60
CA LEU A 79 -18.75 -14.65 6.74
C LEU A 79 -17.54 -15.40 7.32
N LEU A 80 -16.33 -15.07 6.88
CA LEU A 80 -15.09 -15.59 7.44
C LEU A 80 -14.78 -15.07 8.86
N GLY A 81 -15.61 -14.20 9.44
CA GLY A 81 -15.39 -13.66 10.79
C GLY A 81 -14.25 -12.64 10.88
N TYR A 82 -13.80 -12.10 9.75
CA TYR A 82 -12.81 -11.02 9.73
C TYR A 82 -13.49 -9.70 10.06
N ASN A 83 -13.22 -9.16 11.26
CA ASN A 83 -13.77 -7.89 11.71
C ASN A 83 -12.68 -6.97 12.28
N LYS A 84 -13.07 -5.79 12.76
CA LYS A 84 -12.16 -4.76 13.30
C LYS A 84 -11.41 -5.23 14.55
N PHE A 85 -11.95 -6.19 15.29
CA PHE A 85 -11.40 -6.72 16.53
C PHE A 85 -10.50 -7.94 16.28
N THR A 86 -10.98 -8.91 15.50
CA THR A 86 -10.23 -10.15 15.22
C THR A 86 -9.01 -9.87 14.35
N LYS A 87 -9.17 -9.08 13.28
CA LYS A 87 -8.11 -8.77 12.28
C LYS A 87 -7.35 -10.00 11.77
N THR A 88 -7.91 -11.20 11.91
CA THR A 88 -7.36 -12.48 11.50
C THR A 88 -8.41 -13.26 10.71
N PHE A 89 -7.94 -14.03 9.73
CA PHE A 89 -8.78 -14.98 9.00
C PHE A 89 -8.74 -16.33 9.71
N PRO A 90 -9.77 -17.19 9.53
CA PRO A 90 -9.74 -18.54 10.06
C PRO A 90 -8.53 -19.31 9.51
N PRO A 91 -7.99 -20.27 10.27
CA PRO A 91 -6.88 -21.08 9.78
C PRO A 91 -7.32 -21.94 8.59
N GLU A 92 -6.33 -22.44 7.85
CA GLU A 92 -6.54 -23.36 6.73
C GLU A 92 -7.36 -24.60 7.17
N PRO A 93 -8.05 -25.27 6.22
CA PRO A 93 -8.81 -26.47 6.55
C PRO A 93 -7.88 -27.55 7.09
N SER A 94 -8.34 -28.30 8.10
CA SER A 94 -7.63 -29.46 8.60
C SER A 94 -7.56 -30.56 7.52
N PRO A 95 -6.59 -31.49 7.60
CA PRO A 95 -6.55 -32.63 6.70
C PRO A 95 -7.88 -33.41 6.67
N ASP A 96 -8.53 -33.56 7.83
CA ASP A 96 -9.82 -34.25 7.94
C ASP A 96 -10.94 -33.50 7.21
N GLU A 97 -11.02 -32.17 7.37
CA GLU A 97 -11.98 -31.33 6.65
C GLU A 97 -11.81 -31.51 5.13
N ARG A 98 -10.56 -31.59 4.66
CA ARG A 98 -10.26 -31.79 3.22
C ARG A 98 -10.66 -33.17 2.73
N CYS A 99 -10.41 -34.21 3.52
CA CYS A 99 -10.83 -35.58 3.21
C CYS A 99 -12.35 -35.74 3.18
N GLN A 100 -13.08 -34.93 3.97
CA GLN A 100 -14.54 -34.93 4.02
C GLN A 100 -15.19 -34.21 2.83
N LEU A 101 -14.44 -33.39 2.08
CA LEU A 101 -14.97 -32.67 0.92
C LEU A 101 -15.33 -33.66 -0.19
N ARG A 102 -16.62 -33.96 -0.32
CA ARG A 102 -17.15 -34.73 -1.44
C ARG A 102 -16.99 -33.91 -2.73
N PRO A 103 -16.85 -34.56 -3.90
CA PRO A 103 -16.93 -33.87 -5.18
C PRO A 103 -18.32 -33.22 -5.32
N LEU A 104 -18.38 -31.89 -5.19
CA LEU A 104 -19.60 -31.10 -5.33
C LEU A 104 -19.56 -30.33 -6.65
N LYS A 105 -20.59 -30.45 -7.47
CA LYS A 105 -20.71 -29.62 -8.67
C LYS A 105 -21.30 -28.27 -8.29
N GLN A 106 -20.80 -27.23 -8.94
CA GLN A 106 -21.27 -25.85 -8.78
C GLN A 106 -22.80 -25.75 -8.94
N LYS A 107 -23.36 -26.38 -9.99
CA LYS A 107 -24.81 -26.44 -10.24
C LYS A 107 -25.61 -27.04 -9.07
N ASP A 108 -25.08 -28.07 -8.42
CA ASP A 108 -25.77 -28.75 -7.31
C ASP A 108 -25.81 -27.83 -6.07
N ILE A 109 -24.71 -27.13 -5.78
CA ILE A 109 -24.64 -26.15 -4.69
C ILE A 109 -25.61 -24.99 -4.94
N MET A 110 -25.62 -24.44 -6.16
CA MET A 110 -26.40 -23.25 -6.52
C MET A 110 -27.91 -23.51 -6.63
N SER A 111 -28.31 -24.73 -7.00
CA SER A 111 -29.71 -25.12 -7.12
C SER A 111 -30.36 -25.47 -5.78
N ASP A 112 -29.59 -25.89 -4.76
CA ASP A 112 -30.15 -26.19 -3.44
C ASP A 112 -30.51 -24.90 -2.68
N ARG A 113 -31.77 -24.48 -2.75
CA ARG A 113 -32.27 -23.30 -2.02
C ARG A 113 -32.90 -23.63 -0.67
N ARG A 114 -32.89 -24.90 -0.22
CA ARG A 114 -33.58 -25.36 1.00
C ARG A 114 -33.03 -24.73 2.28
N VAL A 115 -31.79 -24.24 2.26
CA VAL A 115 -31.23 -23.53 3.43
C VAL A 115 -31.90 -22.17 3.65
N PHE A 116 -32.39 -21.52 2.60
CA PHE A 116 -32.98 -20.18 2.70
C PHE A 116 -34.42 -20.18 3.24
N THR A 117 -35.05 -21.35 3.35
CA THR A 117 -36.35 -21.52 4.01
C THR A 117 -36.24 -21.73 5.52
N LEU A 118 -35.03 -21.91 6.05
CA LEU A 118 -34.82 -22.04 7.49
C LEU A 118 -35.28 -20.75 8.18
N GLN A 119 -36.21 -20.89 9.13
CA GLN A 119 -36.55 -19.80 10.03
C GLN A 119 -35.29 -19.39 10.77
N SER A 120 -35.00 -18.09 10.75
CA SER A 120 -33.85 -17.58 11.51
C SER A 120 -34.11 -17.87 12.99
N PRO A 121 -33.07 -18.26 13.75
CA PRO A 121 -33.22 -18.47 15.18
C PRO A 121 -33.88 -17.21 15.77
N SER A 122 -35.12 -17.37 16.21
CA SER A 122 -35.91 -16.32 16.83
C SER A 122 -35.29 -16.07 18.20
N GLY A 123 -34.42 -15.06 18.30
CA GLY A 123 -33.85 -14.71 19.59
C GLY A 123 -32.74 -13.68 19.54
N ASP A 124 -33.07 -12.55 20.17
CA ASP A 124 -32.23 -11.73 21.04
C ASP A 124 -31.76 -10.39 20.45
N ASP A 125 -32.44 -9.32 20.91
CA ASP A 125 -32.24 -7.90 20.56
C ASP A 125 -30.80 -7.41 20.79
N GLY A 126 -29.95 -8.18 21.49
CA GLY A 126 -28.53 -7.89 21.70
C GLY A 126 -27.63 -8.08 20.47
N GLN A 127 -27.97 -8.95 19.52
CA GLN A 127 -27.15 -9.23 18.33
C GLN A 127 -27.53 -8.42 17.07
N ALA A 128 -28.51 -7.52 17.20
CA ALA A 128 -29.02 -6.64 16.13
C ALA A 128 -27.95 -5.76 15.43
N ARG A 129 -26.70 -5.73 15.90
CA ARG A 129 -25.61 -4.94 15.31
C ARG A 129 -24.93 -5.59 14.10
N ASN A 130 -24.92 -6.92 13.95
CA ASN A 130 -24.25 -7.55 12.81
C ASN A 130 -25.25 -7.95 11.72
N LYS A 131 -25.41 -7.05 10.74
CA LYS A 131 -26.24 -7.24 9.53
C LYS A 131 -25.98 -8.57 8.82
N TYR A 132 -24.78 -9.15 8.96
CA TYR A 132 -24.38 -10.38 8.27
C TYR A 132 -24.52 -11.66 9.11
N TYR A 133 -24.92 -11.55 10.39
CA TYR A 133 -25.03 -12.71 11.27
C TYR A 133 -25.98 -13.78 10.73
N ARG A 134 -27.18 -13.37 10.29
CA ARG A 134 -28.17 -14.27 9.67
C ARG A 134 -27.60 -15.00 8.46
N PHE A 135 -26.92 -14.29 7.55
CA PHE A 135 -26.35 -14.90 6.34
C PHE A 135 -25.19 -15.85 6.67
N LYS A 136 -24.39 -15.54 7.69
CA LYS A 136 -23.36 -16.44 8.18
C LYS A 136 -23.93 -17.71 8.77
N TYR A 137 -24.99 -17.60 9.58
CA TYR A 137 -25.71 -18.76 10.12
C TYR A 137 -26.24 -19.67 9.00
N LEU A 138 -26.94 -19.09 8.02
CA LEU A 138 -27.44 -19.83 6.85
C LEU A 138 -26.30 -20.48 6.07
N CYS A 139 -25.17 -19.78 5.88
CA CYS A 139 -24.01 -20.34 5.19
C CYS A 139 -23.41 -21.54 5.93
N ILE A 140 -23.30 -21.48 7.25
CA ILE A 140 -22.79 -22.60 8.06
C ILE A 140 -23.76 -23.79 8.01
N ALA A 141 -25.06 -23.56 8.19
CA ALA A 141 -26.08 -24.61 8.08
C ALA A 141 -26.11 -25.27 6.70
N ASP A 142 -25.77 -24.52 5.63
CA ASP A 142 -25.62 -25.07 4.27
C ASP A 142 -24.38 -25.97 4.17
N LEU A 143 -23.24 -25.50 4.68
CA LEU A 143 -21.97 -26.23 4.70
C LEU A 143 -22.06 -27.54 5.49
N GLU A 144 -22.76 -27.54 6.63
CA GLU A 144 -22.94 -28.71 7.49
C GLU A 144 -23.66 -29.86 6.77
N LYS A 145 -24.59 -29.57 5.85
CA LYS A 145 -25.25 -30.59 5.01
C LYS A 145 -24.27 -31.33 4.10
N HIS A 146 -23.12 -30.72 3.84
CA HIS A 146 -22.03 -31.28 3.04
C HIS A 146 -20.87 -31.80 3.89
N GLY A 147 -21.04 -31.88 5.22
CA GLY A 147 -20.00 -32.36 6.14
C GLY A 147 -18.90 -31.33 6.42
N ILE A 148 -19.15 -30.04 6.15
CA ILE A 148 -18.17 -28.97 6.35
C ILE A 148 -18.62 -28.15 7.56
N SER A 149 -17.81 -28.15 8.63
CA SER A 149 -18.19 -27.54 9.92
C SER A 149 -18.02 -26.01 9.97
N ARG A 150 -17.21 -25.44 9.07
CA ARG A 150 -16.91 -24.01 9.06
C ARG A 150 -16.52 -23.50 7.68
N ILE A 151 -16.69 -22.20 7.50
CA ILE A 151 -16.21 -21.50 6.31
C ILE A 151 -14.74 -21.08 6.47
N THR A 152 -13.87 -21.57 5.58
CA THR A 152 -12.47 -21.15 5.49
C THR A 152 -11.91 -21.41 4.10
N PHE A 153 -10.87 -20.69 3.70
CA PHE A 153 -10.10 -21.00 2.49
C PHE A 153 -8.82 -21.73 2.88
N ASP A 154 -8.29 -22.55 1.96
CA ASP A 154 -6.90 -22.93 2.05
C ASP A 154 -6.02 -21.81 1.48
N TRP A 155 -5.40 -21.06 2.37
CA TRP A 155 -4.53 -19.93 2.08
C TRP A 155 -3.18 -20.33 1.45
N LYS A 156 -2.81 -21.62 1.44
CA LYS A 156 -1.60 -22.14 0.79
C LYS A 156 -1.88 -22.70 -0.59
N ALA A 157 -3.06 -23.27 -0.81
CA ALA A 157 -3.48 -23.79 -2.10
C ALA A 157 -3.73 -22.69 -3.15
N PRO A 158 -3.64 -23.04 -4.45
CA PRO A 158 -4.10 -22.15 -5.52
C PRO A 158 -5.62 -21.95 -5.48
N ASP A 159 -6.11 -20.99 -6.26
CA ASP A 159 -7.56 -20.77 -6.45
C ASP A 159 -8.23 -21.84 -7.32
N SER A 160 -7.46 -22.58 -8.12
CA SER A 160 -7.94 -23.76 -8.84
C SER A 160 -8.20 -24.97 -7.94
N ASP A 161 -7.78 -24.91 -6.67
CA ASP A 161 -7.98 -26.00 -5.71
C ASP A 161 -9.48 -26.26 -5.47
N PRO A 162 -9.93 -27.53 -5.48
CA PRO A 162 -11.35 -27.87 -5.33
C PRO A 162 -11.98 -27.31 -4.06
N TRP A 163 -11.23 -27.24 -2.95
CA TRP A 163 -11.70 -26.64 -1.70
C TRP A 163 -12.01 -25.16 -1.89
N ASN A 164 -11.05 -24.41 -2.42
CA ASN A 164 -11.17 -22.97 -2.61
C ASN A 164 -12.27 -22.61 -3.62
N ARG A 165 -12.41 -23.37 -4.71
CA ARG A 165 -13.52 -23.20 -5.66
C ARG A 165 -14.86 -23.46 -4.99
N THR A 166 -15.00 -24.56 -4.27
CA THR A 166 -16.24 -24.91 -3.56
C THR A 166 -16.66 -23.82 -2.57
N MET A 167 -15.71 -23.33 -1.76
CA MET A 167 -15.96 -22.24 -0.82
C MET A 167 -16.39 -20.94 -1.51
N ALA A 168 -15.81 -20.63 -2.69
CA ALA A 168 -16.24 -19.49 -3.48
C ALA A 168 -17.67 -19.63 -4.01
N VAL A 169 -18.09 -20.83 -4.42
CA VAL A 169 -19.48 -21.09 -4.83
C VAL A 169 -20.45 -20.88 -3.65
N PHE A 170 -20.15 -21.43 -2.47
CA PHE A 170 -20.99 -21.20 -1.28
C PHE A 170 -21.08 -19.71 -0.93
N LEU A 171 -19.94 -19.00 -0.93
CA LEU A 171 -19.94 -17.56 -0.68
C LEU A 171 -20.81 -16.80 -1.69
N PHE A 172 -20.70 -17.13 -2.98
CA PHE A 172 -21.51 -16.49 -4.01
C PHE A 172 -23.00 -16.79 -3.84
N LYS A 173 -23.38 -18.06 -3.61
CA LYS A 173 -24.76 -18.49 -3.34
C LYS A 173 -25.42 -17.67 -2.22
N HIS A 174 -24.72 -17.54 -1.08
CA HIS A 174 -25.21 -16.81 0.08
C HIS A 174 -25.15 -15.28 -0.12
N TRP A 175 -24.19 -14.79 -0.88
CA TRP A 175 -24.12 -13.38 -1.29
C TRP A 175 -25.29 -12.99 -2.18
N GLN A 176 -25.63 -13.84 -3.17
CA GLN A 176 -26.75 -13.62 -4.08
C GLN A 176 -28.05 -13.55 -3.28
N TYR A 177 -28.26 -14.48 -2.35
CA TYR A 177 -29.41 -14.43 -1.45
C TYR A 177 -29.41 -13.14 -0.62
N ALA A 178 -28.29 -12.76 0.00
CA ALA A 178 -28.18 -11.51 0.74
C ALA A 178 -28.51 -10.28 -0.13
N ASN A 179 -28.11 -10.28 -1.40
CA ASN A 179 -28.43 -9.21 -2.35
C ASN A 179 -29.94 -9.10 -2.59
N THR A 180 -30.64 -10.23 -2.82
CA THR A 180 -32.10 -10.24 -2.96
C THR A 180 -32.85 -9.75 -1.71
N GLN A 181 -32.22 -9.84 -0.54
CA GLN A 181 -32.75 -9.35 0.74
C GLN A 181 -32.37 -7.90 1.06
N GLY A 182 -31.77 -7.14 0.12
CA GLY A 182 -31.37 -5.76 0.36
C GLY A 182 -30.21 -5.62 1.36
N ALA A 183 -29.33 -6.61 1.44
CA ALA A 183 -28.23 -6.58 2.42
C ALA A 183 -27.13 -5.54 2.08
N PHE A 184 -27.08 -5.04 0.85
CA PHE A 184 -26.04 -4.09 0.42
C PHE A 184 -26.62 -2.68 0.25
N LYS A 185 -25.80 -1.66 0.56
CA LYS A 185 -26.22 -0.25 0.45
C LYS A 185 -26.10 0.29 -0.98
N GLU A 186 -25.11 -0.22 -1.71
CA GLU A 186 -24.84 0.18 -3.08
C GLU A 186 -25.69 -0.67 -4.01
N ALA A 187 -26.21 -0.06 -5.09
CA ALA A 187 -26.90 -0.78 -6.14
C ALA A 187 -25.90 -1.71 -6.83
N VAL A 188 -25.97 -2.99 -6.52
CA VAL A 188 -25.26 -4.02 -7.28
C VAL A 188 -26.12 -4.39 -8.48
N PRO A 189 -25.55 -4.47 -9.71
CA PRO A 189 -26.31 -4.91 -10.88
C PRO A 189 -27.07 -6.20 -10.59
N SER A 190 -28.32 -6.30 -11.04
CA SER A 190 -29.17 -7.48 -10.82
C SER A 190 -28.73 -8.68 -11.67
N GLU A 191 -28.16 -8.41 -12.84
CA GLU A 191 -27.64 -9.42 -13.76
C GLU A 191 -26.12 -9.49 -13.61
N ASN A 192 -25.65 -10.39 -12.75
CA ASN A 192 -24.24 -10.73 -12.70
C ASN A 192 -24.06 -12.18 -13.10
N ASP A 193 -23.16 -12.40 -14.04
CA ASP A 193 -22.70 -13.73 -14.41
C ASP A 193 -22.07 -14.44 -13.19
N GLU A 194 -22.47 -15.70 -13.00
CA GLU A 194 -22.07 -16.52 -11.86
C GLU A 194 -20.56 -16.77 -11.85
N ASP A 195 -19.99 -17.10 -13.01
CA ASP A 195 -18.56 -17.37 -13.15
C ASP A 195 -17.74 -16.11 -12.89
N THR A 196 -18.23 -14.95 -13.34
CA THR A 196 -17.66 -13.65 -13.03
C THR A 196 -17.62 -13.39 -11.52
N CYS A 197 -18.72 -13.66 -10.80
CA CYS A 197 -18.79 -13.44 -9.35
C CYS A 197 -17.87 -14.39 -8.58
N ILE A 198 -17.86 -15.67 -8.93
CA ILE A 198 -16.94 -16.66 -8.36
C ILE A 198 -15.49 -16.24 -8.64
N GLY A 199 -15.19 -15.79 -9.87
CA GLY A 199 -13.89 -15.25 -10.26
C GLY A 199 -13.46 -14.04 -9.44
N ILE A 200 -14.38 -13.13 -9.12
CA ILE A 200 -14.12 -11.99 -8.21
C ILE A 200 -13.72 -12.48 -6.81
N ILE A 201 -14.46 -13.45 -6.24
CA ILE A 201 -14.16 -14.02 -4.91
C ILE A 201 -12.79 -14.70 -4.91
N LEU A 202 -12.48 -15.50 -5.93
CA LEU A 202 -11.19 -16.19 -6.07
C LEU A 202 -10.03 -15.19 -6.24
N ARG A 203 -10.19 -14.15 -7.06
CA ARG A 203 -9.21 -13.06 -7.21
C ARG A 203 -8.97 -12.33 -5.88
N TRP A 204 -10.04 -12.06 -5.12
CA TRP A 204 -9.95 -11.47 -3.80
C TRP A 204 -9.20 -12.38 -2.81
N MET A 205 -9.55 -13.67 -2.77
CA MET A 205 -8.91 -14.68 -1.93
C MET A 205 -7.41 -14.76 -2.23
N ARG A 206 -7.02 -14.81 -3.51
CA ARG A 206 -5.63 -14.85 -3.95
C ARG A 206 -4.81 -13.68 -3.39
N GLY A 207 -5.38 -12.47 -3.43
CA GLY A 207 -4.77 -11.29 -2.82
C GLY A 207 -4.56 -11.45 -1.31
N ARG A 208 -5.54 -12.01 -0.60
CA ARG A 208 -5.45 -12.27 0.85
C ARG A 208 -4.48 -13.37 1.21
N ALA A 209 -4.46 -14.45 0.45
CA ALA A 209 -3.51 -15.54 0.62
C ALA A 209 -2.06 -15.04 0.51
N VAL A 210 -1.77 -14.15 -0.44
CA VAL A 210 -0.46 -13.49 -0.55
C VAL A 210 -0.18 -12.58 0.66
N ASP A 211 -1.14 -11.77 1.09
CA ASP A 211 -0.99 -10.92 2.27
C ASP A 211 -0.67 -11.75 3.53
N ILE A 212 -1.35 -12.89 3.72
CA ILE A 212 -1.15 -13.81 4.84
C ILE A 212 0.24 -14.45 4.78
N ARG A 213 0.63 -15.04 3.64
CA ARG A 213 1.95 -15.68 3.48
C ARG A 213 3.10 -14.70 3.65
N GLN A 214 2.92 -13.46 3.20
CA GLN A 214 3.90 -12.40 3.40
C GLN A 214 3.86 -11.81 4.81
N GLY A 215 2.97 -12.26 5.69
CA GLY A 215 2.79 -11.67 7.02
C GLY A 215 2.53 -10.16 6.96
N ARG A 216 1.86 -9.65 5.91
CA ARG A 216 1.63 -8.19 5.74
C ARG A 216 0.82 -7.58 6.87
N ARG A 217 0.13 -8.43 7.63
CA ARG A 217 -0.63 -8.07 8.83
C ARG A 217 0.08 -8.43 10.12
N SER A 218 1.36 -8.80 10.09
CA SER A 218 2.15 -8.94 11.32
C SER A 218 2.18 -7.58 12.03
N PRO A 219 2.15 -7.56 13.38
CA PRO A 219 2.21 -6.31 14.14
C PRO A 219 3.38 -5.40 13.70
N GLU A 220 4.54 -5.98 13.39
CA GLU A 220 5.73 -5.24 12.96
C GLU A 220 5.54 -4.58 11.59
N LYS A 221 4.93 -5.27 10.62
CA LYS A 221 4.69 -4.70 9.28
C LYS A 221 3.59 -3.66 9.30
N ILE A 222 2.56 -3.86 10.12
CA ILE A 222 1.52 -2.85 10.36
C ILE A 222 2.16 -1.60 10.98
N LEU A 223 2.92 -1.76 12.06
CA LEU A 223 3.62 -0.67 12.73
C LEU A 223 4.54 0.07 11.75
N ARG A 224 5.38 -0.65 10.99
CA ARG A 224 6.28 -0.06 9.99
C ARG A 224 5.51 0.76 8.94
N LYS A 225 4.36 0.25 8.46
CA LYS A 225 3.52 0.94 7.48
C LYS A 225 2.86 2.18 8.07
N GLU A 226 2.36 2.09 9.31
CA GLU A 226 1.77 3.22 10.02
C GLU A 226 2.81 4.30 10.31
N THR A 227 3.99 3.93 10.81
CA THR A 227 5.12 4.84 11.01
C THR A 227 5.54 5.51 9.71
N CYS A 228 5.63 4.76 8.60
CA CYS A 228 5.92 5.33 7.29
C CYS A 228 4.85 6.34 6.82
N ARG A 229 3.56 6.03 7.00
CA ARG A 229 2.46 6.95 6.67
C ARG A 229 2.48 8.22 7.53
N LYS A 230 2.68 8.07 8.84
CA LYS A 230 2.79 9.21 9.76
C LYS A 230 3.99 10.08 9.40
N LYS A 231 5.13 9.47 9.07
CA LYS A 231 6.33 10.14 8.57
C LYS A 231 6.09 10.93 7.28
N ILE A 232 5.41 10.35 6.29
CA ILE A 232 5.09 11.07 5.04
C ILE A 232 4.15 12.23 5.31
N LYS A 233 3.11 12.02 6.14
CA LYS A 233 2.15 13.07 6.50
C LYS A 233 2.83 14.24 7.23
N SER A 234 3.72 13.96 8.17
CA SER A 234 4.44 15.01 8.90
C SER A 234 5.42 15.77 8.00
N LEU A 235 6.08 15.08 7.06
CA LEU A 235 6.95 15.71 6.06
C LEU A 235 6.17 16.67 5.15
N LEU A 236 5.02 16.24 4.63
CA LEU A 236 4.11 17.08 3.84
C LEU A 236 3.65 18.31 4.60
N GLN A 237 3.24 18.13 5.86
CA GLN A 237 2.79 19.22 6.71
C GLN A 237 3.92 20.22 7.00
N LEU A 238 5.14 19.75 7.24
CA LEU A 238 6.31 20.60 7.42
C LEU A 238 6.65 21.39 6.15
N PHE A 239 6.60 20.73 4.99
CA PHE A 239 6.84 21.36 3.71
C PHE A 239 5.85 22.50 3.46
N GLU A 240 4.56 22.24 3.70
CA GLU A 240 3.51 23.25 3.53
C GLU A 240 3.71 24.46 4.46
N TYR A 241 4.05 24.22 5.73
CA TYR A 241 4.36 25.29 6.68
C TYR A 241 5.52 26.16 6.26
N ARG A 242 6.57 25.54 5.71
CA ARG A 242 7.74 26.24 5.20
C ARG A 242 7.43 27.01 3.95
N LYS A 243 6.69 26.43 3.00
CA LYS A 243 6.26 27.11 1.77
C LYS A 243 5.45 28.36 2.09
N GLN A 244 4.40 28.23 2.91
CA GLN A 244 3.57 29.37 3.32
C GLN A 244 4.35 30.46 4.08
N SER A 245 5.30 30.06 4.92
CA SER A 245 6.08 31.03 5.69
C SER A 245 7.12 31.72 4.82
N LEU A 246 7.73 31.00 3.87
CA LEU A 246 8.59 31.57 2.85
C LEU A 246 7.84 32.56 1.97
N HIS A 247 6.64 32.20 1.48
CA HIS A 247 5.76 33.09 0.74
C HIS A 247 5.54 34.42 1.47
N ARG A 248 5.14 34.36 2.75
CA ARG A 248 4.92 35.55 3.58
C ARG A 248 6.17 36.41 3.72
N VAL A 249 7.33 35.78 3.90
CA VAL A 249 8.62 36.50 4.03
C VAL A 249 8.99 37.18 2.71
N LEU A 250 8.87 36.49 1.58
CA LEU A 250 9.15 37.07 0.25
C LEU A 250 8.21 38.24 -0.06
N LEU A 251 6.91 38.07 0.19
CA LEU A 251 5.93 39.14 0.02
C LEU A 251 6.24 40.36 0.90
N ALA A 252 6.53 40.14 2.19
CA ALA A 252 6.86 41.24 3.10
C ALA A 252 8.14 42.00 2.70
N ALA A 253 9.06 41.32 2.03
CA ALA A 253 10.29 41.89 1.50
C ALA A 253 10.13 42.48 0.08
N ASN A 254 8.92 42.47 -0.50
CA ASN A 254 8.66 42.83 -1.90
C ASN A 254 9.53 42.08 -2.91
N LEU A 255 9.87 40.83 -2.61
CA LEU A 255 10.68 39.98 -3.48
C LEU A 255 9.78 39.18 -4.43
N PRO A 256 10.28 38.81 -5.62
CA PRO A 256 9.61 37.87 -6.51
C PRO A 256 9.21 36.57 -5.79
N ASN A 257 8.07 35.99 -6.18
CA ASN A 257 7.58 34.72 -5.67
C ASN A 257 8.46 33.55 -6.18
N SER A 258 9.65 33.39 -5.60
CA SER A 258 10.63 32.34 -5.91
C SER A 258 10.53 31.13 -4.96
N GLU A 259 9.36 30.91 -4.35
CA GLU A 259 9.16 29.82 -3.39
C GLU A 259 9.45 28.44 -3.98
N GLU A 260 9.05 28.21 -5.23
CA GLU A 260 9.22 26.93 -5.91
C GLU A 260 10.69 26.68 -6.28
N GLU A 261 11.47 27.74 -6.43
CA GLU A 261 12.91 27.66 -6.68
C GLU A 261 13.69 27.38 -5.38
N LEU A 262 13.29 28.04 -4.29
CA LEU A 262 13.93 27.90 -2.98
C LEU A 262 13.50 26.62 -2.23
N LEU A 263 12.26 26.15 -2.45
CA LEU A 263 11.67 24.98 -1.79
C LEU A 263 10.86 24.12 -2.80
N PRO A 264 11.52 23.47 -3.77
CA PRO A 264 10.86 22.80 -4.90
C PRO A 264 10.09 21.52 -4.55
N SER A 265 10.46 20.84 -3.46
CA SER A 265 9.92 19.52 -3.12
C SER A 265 9.90 19.31 -1.60
N GLN A 266 8.96 18.48 -1.14
CA GLN A 266 8.94 17.97 0.24
C GLN A 266 10.23 17.27 0.65
N ASP A 267 10.99 16.72 -0.32
CA ASP A 267 12.28 16.05 -0.07
C ASP A 267 13.35 17.04 0.39
N CYS A 268 13.16 18.34 0.15
CA CYS A 268 13.99 19.41 0.73
C CYS A 268 13.82 19.51 2.24
N CYS A 269 12.77 18.96 2.82
CA CYS A 269 12.57 18.91 4.26
C CYS A 269 13.26 17.67 4.83
N SER A 270 14.03 17.86 5.91
CA SER A 270 14.74 16.74 6.53
C SER A 270 13.76 15.86 7.25
N GLU A 271 14.03 14.56 7.19
CA GLU A 271 13.41 13.62 8.09
C GLU A 271 13.61 14.07 9.55
N THR A 272 12.64 13.72 10.38
CA THR A 272 12.79 13.78 11.83
C THR A 272 12.71 12.36 12.36
N GLU A 273 13.42 12.12 13.45
CA GLU A 273 13.09 11.00 14.32
C GLU A 273 11.76 11.29 14.98
N TRP A 274 10.68 10.97 14.28
CA TRP A 274 9.36 11.08 14.86
C TRP A 274 9.14 9.86 15.75
N GLU A 275 9.12 10.11 17.05
CA GLU A 275 8.68 9.15 18.05
C GLU A 275 7.39 9.68 18.68
N PRO A 276 6.27 8.92 18.63
CA PRO A 276 4.97 9.39 19.09
C PRO A 276 4.94 9.86 20.54
N GLU A 277 5.83 9.30 21.36
CA GLU A 277 5.91 9.54 22.80
C GLU A 277 6.84 10.70 23.15
N LYS A 278 7.59 11.25 22.19
CA LYS A 278 8.54 12.34 22.42
C LYS A 278 7.97 13.68 21.94
N THR A 279 7.89 14.64 22.85
CA THR A 279 7.52 16.03 22.56
C THR A 279 8.57 16.76 21.71
N HIS A 280 9.82 16.30 21.76
CA HIS A 280 10.94 16.83 20.99
C HIS A 280 11.53 15.75 20.10
N CYS A 281 11.65 16.07 18.81
CA CYS A 281 12.16 15.18 17.78
C CYS A 281 13.48 15.75 17.25
N HIS A 282 14.53 14.94 17.26
CA HIS A 282 15.78 15.33 16.59
C HIS A 282 15.55 15.44 15.09
N SER A 283 15.97 16.56 14.51
CA SER A 283 16.09 16.63 13.05
C SER A 283 17.21 15.70 12.59
N ILE A 284 17.05 15.08 11.43
CA ILE A 284 18.10 14.29 10.81
C ILE A 284 18.80 15.17 9.79
N GLY A 285 20.09 15.41 10.00
CA GLY A 285 20.93 16.12 9.04
C GLY A 285 20.97 15.35 7.72
N LEU A 286 20.94 16.07 6.59
CA LEU A 286 21.05 15.46 5.27
C LEU A 286 22.44 15.76 4.73
N VAL A 287 23.20 14.71 4.36
CA VAL A 287 24.58 14.85 3.85
C VAL A 287 24.70 15.78 2.64
N TRP A 288 23.65 15.85 1.82
CA TRP A 288 23.62 16.66 0.61
C TRP A 288 23.14 18.10 0.85
N ARG A 289 22.66 18.43 2.06
CA ARG A 289 22.14 19.76 2.38
C ARG A 289 23.31 20.67 2.81
N SER A 290 23.49 21.78 2.10
CA SER A 290 24.47 22.80 2.49
C SER A 290 24.10 23.43 3.84
N ARG A 291 25.12 23.90 4.58
CA ARG A 291 24.92 24.57 5.88
C ARG A 291 24.06 25.84 5.74
N GLN A 292 24.20 26.55 4.63
CA GLN A 292 23.44 27.75 4.30
C GLN A 292 21.96 27.41 4.11
N TYR A 293 21.67 26.37 3.33
CA TYR A 293 20.29 25.95 3.12
C TYR A 293 19.66 25.42 4.41
N ALA A 294 20.42 24.70 5.23
CA ALA A 294 19.97 24.31 6.57
C ALA A 294 19.63 25.53 7.46
N SER A 295 20.48 26.58 7.43
CA SER A 295 20.24 27.82 8.16
C SER A 295 18.99 28.56 7.65
N LEU A 296 18.82 28.67 6.34
CA LEU A 296 17.63 29.27 5.73
C LEU A 296 16.35 28.56 6.21
N LEU A 297 16.32 27.22 6.12
CA LEU A 297 15.17 26.44 6.55
C LEU A 297 14.86 26.64 8.05
N HIS A 298 15.88 26.80 8.89
CA HIS A 298 15.70 27.08 10.31
C HIS A 298 15.13 28.49 10.56
N GLN A 299 15.53 29.49 9.75
CA GLN A 299 14.94 30.82 9.82
C GLN A 299 13.47 30.82 9.38
N ILE A 300 13.14 30.06 8.34
CA ILE A 300 11.75 29.86 7.89
C ILE A 300 10.93 29.19 9.01
N ASP A 301 11.46 28.17 9.68
CA ASP A 301 10.79 27.51 10.82
C ASP A 301 10.54 28.50 11.98
N LYS A 302 11.48 29.41 12.26
CA LYS A 302 11.30 30.49 13.25
C LYS A 302 10.23 31.51 12.83
N ALA A 303 10.19 31.90 11.56
CA ALA A 303 9.17 32.81 11.05
C ALA A 303 7.77 32.17 11.10
N SER A 304 7.69 30.90 10.71
CA SER A 304 6.51 30.05 10.81
C SER A 304 5.96 29.99 12.24
N PHE A 305 6.84 29.82 13.23
CA PHE A 305 6.47 29.86 14.66
C PHE A 305 5.82 31.17 15.05
N LYS A 306 6.54 32.28 14.82
CA LYS A 306 6.12 33.62 15.26
C LYS A 306 4.77 33.97 14.67
N TYR A 307 4.57 33.66 13.40
CA TYR A 307 3.28 33.83 12.75
C TYR A 307 2.18 33.02 13.45
N CYS A 308 2.40 31.71 13.65
CA CYS A 308 1.40 30.87 14.33
C CYS A 308 1.11 31.31 15.76
N ALA A 309 2.14 31.72 16.50
CA ALA A 309 2.00 32.21 17.87
C ALA A 309 1.17 33.49 17.91
N SER A 310 1.34 34.39 16.93
CA SER A 310 0.57 35.63 16.83
C SER A 310 -0.89 35.39 16.47
N GLN A 311 -1.18 34.41 15.60
CA GLN A 311 -2.54 34.16 15.09
C GLN A 311 -3.35 33.23 16.00
N ASN A 312 -2.70 32.18 16.51
CA ASN A 312 -3.37 31.06 17.20
C ASN A 312 -2.94 30.91 18.67
N GLY A 313 -2.05 31.77 19.15
CA GLY A 313 -1.49 31.69 20.50
C GLY A 313 -0.30 30.73 20.65
N LEU A 314 0.46 30.92 21.73
CA LEU A 314 1.71 30.20 22.00
C LEU A 314 1.53 28.69 22.19
N LEU A 315 0.44 28.27 22.82
CA LEU A 315 0.17 26.85 23.08
C LEU A 315 -0.02 26.06 21.78
N ILE A 316 -0.79 26.60 20.84
CA ILE A 316 -1.00 25.96 19.54
C ILE A 316 0.29 25.96 18.74
N ALA A 317 1.05 27.07 18.79
CA ALA A 317 2.32 27.19 18.08
C ALA A 317 3.36 26.18 18.59
N SER A 318 3.47 25.95 19.90
CA SER A 318 4.45 25.02 20.48
C SER A 318 4.14 23.55 20.20
N GLN A 319 2.88 23.21 19.93
CA GLN A 319 2.46 21.86 19.53
C GLN A 319 2.70 21.56 18.05
N ARG A 320 3.15 22.54 17.27
CA ARG A 320 3.40 22.34 15.84
C ARG A 320 4.65 21.52 15.60
N PHE A 321 4.56 20.69 14.58
CA PHE A 321 5.64 19.78 14.20
C PHE A 321 6.96 20.50 13.86
N ASP A 322 6.94 21.71 13.29
CA ASP A 322 8.15 22.49 13.01
C ASP A 322 8.88 22.96 14.28
N GLN A 323 8.18 23.06 15.40
CA GLN A 323 8.71 23.58 16.68
C GLN A 323 9.20 22.50 17.63
N CYS A 324 8.64 21.30 17.51
CA CYS A 324 9.14 20.12 18.21
C CYS A 324 10.55 19.70 17.71
N ARG A 325 11.11 20.39 16.71
CA ARG A 325 12.37 19.99 16.05
C ARG A 325 13.56 20.70 16.65
N ILE A 326 14.46 19.90 17.21
CA ILE A 326 15.76 20.36 17.68
C ILE A 326 16.84 20.12 16.62
N GLU A 327 17.96 20.82 16.78
CA GLU A 327 19.10 20.74 15.85
C GLU A 327 19.56 19.29 15.65
N ALA A 328 20.02 19.01 14.44
CA ALA A 328 20.37 17.66 14.06
C ALA A 328 21.62 17.19 14.82
N THR A 329 21.46 16.16 15.63
CA THR A 329 22.57 15.50 16.33
C THR A 329 23.24 14.43 15.47
N ARG A 330 22.53 13.93 14.44
CA ARG A 330 23.02 12.91 13.52
C ARG A 330 22.72 13.26 12.08
N THR A 331 23.58 12.76 11.19
CA THR A 331 23.40 12.89 9.74
C THR A 331 23.07 11.52 9.15
N ASN A 332 22.09 11.43 8.26
CA ASN A 332 21.77 10.18 7.55
C ASN A 332 22.64 10.08 6.29
N PRO A 333 23.65 9.17 6.24
CA PRO A 333 24.49 9.00 5.06
C PRO A 333 23.74 8.39 3.88
N ASN A 334 22.63 7.70 4.14
CA ASN A 334 21.79 7.04 3.14
C ASN A 334 20.56 7.89 2.77
N ALA A 335 20.54 9.17 3.12
CA ALA A 335 19.44 10.05 2.74
C ALA A 335 19.33 10.08 1.21
N PRO A 336 18.13 9.80 0.64
CA PRO A 336 17.96 9.81 -0.81
C PRO A 336 18.39 11.18 -1.34
N TYR A 337 19.24 11.15 -2.35
CA TYR A 337 19.76 12.33 -2.99
C TYR A 337 18.70 12.94 -3.90
N SER A 338 18.29 14.17 -3.62
CA SER A 338 17.43 14.96 -4.50
C SER A 338 18.32 15.75 -5.46
N GLU A 339 18.31 15.41 -6.75
CA GLU A 339 19.11 16.09 -7.79
C GLU A 339 18.74 17.59 -7.90
N GLN A 340 17.47 17.92 -7.63
CA GLN A 340 16.98 19.30 -7.52
C GLN A 340 17.68 20.09 -6.40
N SER A 341 18.16 19.43 -5.34
CA SER A 341 18.82 20.09 -4.21
C SER A 341 20.23 20.63 -4.53
N ARG A 342 20.84 20.18 -5.65
CA ARG A 342 22.13 20.70 -6.13
C ARG A 342 21.99 22.12 -6.69
N ILE A 343 20.89 22.38 -7.39
CA ILE A 343 20.60 23.67 -8.03
C ILE A 343 20.32 24.73 -6.95
N ILE A 344 19.60 24.35 -5.90
CA ILE A 344 19.27 25.21 -4.75
C ILE A 344 20.54 25.80 -4.12
N SER A 345 21.63 25.04 -3.96
CA SER A 345 22.83 25.59 -3.29
C SER A 345 23.52 26.70 -4.07
N VAL A 346 23.41 26.73 -5.40
CA VAL A 346 24.00 27.78 -6.25
C VAL A 346 23.06 28.98 -6.34
N VAL A 347 21.78 28.72 -6.59
CA VAL A 347 20.75 29.74 -6.75
C VAL A 347 20.44 30.46 -5.43
N VAL A 348 20.31 29.73 -4.32
CA VAL A 348 20.11 30.32 -2.99
C VAL A 348 21.29 31.20 -2.62
N PHE A 349 22.52 30.82 -3.00
CA PHE A 349 23.68 31.64 -2.72
C PHE A 349 23.63 32.95 -3.51
N THR A 350 23.34 32.93 -4.81
CA THR A 350 23.22 34.16 -5.61
C THR A 350 22.03 35.01 -5.18
N TYR A 351 20.90 34.42 -4.82
CA TYR A 351 19.69 35.12 -4.42
C TYR A 351 19.81 35.73 -3.03
N ILE A 352 20.29 34.97 -2.02
CA ILE A 352 20.55 35.50 -0.67
C ILE A 352 21.65 36.56 -0.72
N PHE A 353 22.69 36.37 -1.52
CA PHE A 353 23.75 37.37 -1.65
C PHE A 353 23.24 38.67 -2.30
N SER A 354 22.37 38.57 -3.31
CA SER A 354 21.73 39.73 -3.93
C SER A 354 20.80 40.46 -2.95
N ILE A 355 19.98 39.74 -2.18
CA ILE A 355 19.12 40.33 -1.14
C ILE A 355 19.96 40.96 -0.03
N ALA A 356 21.03 40.31 0.41
CA ALA A 356 21.90 40.86 1.46
C ALA A 356 22.62 42.16 1.01
N ILE A 357 22.92 42.28 -0.28
CA ILE A 357 23.44 43.51 -0.89
C ILE A 357 22.37 44.59 -0.93
N GLU A 358 21.17 44.29 -1.43
CA GLU A 358 20.08 45.28 -1.55
C GLU A 358 19.59 45.82 -0.21
N VAL A 359 19.59 45.00 0.85
CA VAL A 359 19.09 45.37 2.19
C VAL A 359 20.20 45.98 3.06
N GLY A 360 21.41 46.21 2.53
CA GLY A 360 22.52 46.83 3.28
C GLY A 360 23.06 45.96 4.42
N LEU A 361 22.83 44.64 4.40
CA LEU A 361 23.26 43.68 5.41
C LEU A 361 24.68 43.11 5.13
N VAL A 362 25.46 43.81 4.31
CA VAL A 362 26.78 43.37 3.83
C VAL A 362 27.77 43.17 4.99
N GLU A 363 27.67 43.94 6.08
CA GLU A 363 28.56 43.78 7.24
C GLU A 363 28.39 42.45 8.00
N MET A 364 27.22 41.80 7.91
CA MET A 364 26.95 40.55 8.63
C MET A 364 27.62 39.32 8.01
N TYR A 365 28.13 39.42 6.77
CA TYR A 365 28.64 38.30 5.98
C TYR A 365 30.17 38.26 5.81
N ARG A 366 30.94 38.99 6.64
CA ARG A 366 32.41 38.82 6.79
C ARG A 366 32.81 37.49 7.47
N VAL A 367 32.11 36.41 7.18
CA VAL A 367 32.48 35.05 7.60
C VAL A 367 33.50 34.51 6.61
N ASN A 368 34.71 34.20 7.10
CA ASN A 368 35.81 33.62 6.33
C ASN A 368 35.36 32.35 5.56
N PHE A 369 35.06 32.49 4.27
CA PHE A 369 34.70 31.39 3.39
C PHE A 369 35.95 30.75 2.78
N LYS A 370 36.39 29.61 3.32
CA LYS A 370 37.31 28.70 2.61
C LYS A 370 36.49 27.68 1.82
N TRP A 371 36.34 27.92 0.53
CA TRP A 371 35.85 26.91 -0.40
C TRP A 371 36.96 25.90 -0.71
N LYS A 372 36.64 24.61 -0.67
CA LYS A 372 37.34 23.59 -1.47
C LYS A 372 36.47 23.33 -2.69
N THR A 373 36.67 24.08 -3.78
CA THR A 373 35.90 23.92 -5.03
C THR A 373 36.79 23.66 -6.25
N CYS A 374 36.21 22.93 -7.20
CA CYS A 374 36.83 22.54 -8.47
C CYS A 374 36.87 23.73 -9.44
N PRO A 375 38.05 24.19 -9.90
CA PRO A 375 38.18 25.38 -10.76
C PRO A 375 37.54 25.27 -12.15
N LYS A 376 37.06 24.10 -12.56
CA LYS A 376 36.60 23.82 -13.93
C LYS A 376 35.08 23.90 -14.11
N CYS A 377 34.33 24.35 -13.10
CA CYS A 377 32.87 24.44 -13.22
C CYS A 377 32.47 25.72 -13.99
N PRO A 378 31.74 25.64 -15.12
CA PRO A 378 31.37 26.82 -15.93
C PRO A 378 30.58 27.88 -15.15
N GLU A 379 29.74 27.44 -14.22
CA GLU A 379 28.95 28.34 -13.35
C GLU A 379 29.83 29.11 -12.34
N TYR A 380 30.98 28.57 -11.95
CA TYR A 380 31.95 29.28 -11.10
C TYR A 380 32.67 30.41 -11.85
N ILE A 381 32.96 30.20 -13.14
CA ILE A 381 33.58 31.22 -14.00
C ILE A 381 32.60 32.38 -14.24
N LYS A 382 31.32 32.07 -14.49
CA LYS A 382 30.26 33.10 -14.60
C LYS A 382 30.09 33.88 -13.30
N TRP A 383 30.13 33.20 -12.15
CA TRP A 383 30.05 33.85 -10.84
C TRP A 383 31.25 34.76 -10.58
N LEU A 384 32.48 34.31 -10.85
CA LEU A 384 33.68 35.15 -10.72
C LEU A 384 33.61 36.38 -11.64
N ALA A 385 33.17 36.22 -12.89
CA ALA A 385 33.00 37.35 -13.81
C ALA A 385 31.96 38.36 -13.33
N TRP A 386 30.86 37.88 -12.73
CA TRP A 386 29.81 38.75 -12.17
C TRP A 386 30.28 39.51 -10.92
N VAL A 387 30.99 38.84 -10.00
CA VAL A 387 31.59 39.48 -8.82
C VAL A 387 32.64 40.53 -9.24
N HIS A 388 33.46 40.23 -10.24
CA HIS A 388 34.45 41.18 -10.76
C HIS A 388 33.82 42.38 -11.47
N CYS A 389 32.64 42.21 -12.06
CA CYS A 389 31.88 43.29 -12.69
C CYS A 389 31.29 44.25 -11.65
N ILE A 390 30.72 43.73 -10.56
CA ILE A 390 30.17 44.55 -9.47
C ILE A 390 31.26 45.33 -8.74
N HIS A 391 32.42 44.71 -8.50
CA HIS A 391 33.52 45.36 -7.77
C HIS A 391 34.20 46.50 -8.55
N ASN A 392 33.95 46.59 -9.86
CA ASN A 392 34.44 47.66 -10.75
C ASN A 392 33.38 48.75 -11.02
N LEU A 393 32.16 48.60 -10.49
CA LEU A 393 31.07 49.58 -10.61
C LEU A 393 30.89 50.42 -9.32
N GLN A 394 31.69 50.16 -8.29
CA GLN A 394 31.92 51.02 -7.11
C GLN A 394 33.25 51.75 -7.28
#